data_AF-A0A2W7B4N7-F1
#
_entry.id   AF-A0A2W7B4N7-F1
#
_cell.length_a   1.000
_cell.length_b   1.000
_cell.length_c   1.000
_cell.angle_alpha   90.00
_cell.angle_beta   90.00
_cell.angle_gamma   90.00
#
_symmetry.space_group_name_H-M   'P 1'
#
loop_
_entity.id
_entity.type
_entity.pdbx_description
1 polymer ?
#
loop_
_entity_poly.entity_id
_entity_poly.type
_entity_poly.pdbx_seq_one_letter_code
_entity_poly.pdbx_strand_id
1 'polypeptide(L)'
;MEKNDVEHIVEDNHERYAEDYYGEDNFNSYRNKIGALVLIKSGTNKSIQDKPFIEKKYFYISSNFFASSLCELPYVHEMGFKDFINQHNFDFKPYHKFGIQEIDERTELVAKIADYIWNRDRIIEIE
;
A
#
# COMPACT_ATOMS: atom_id res chain seq x y z
N MET A 1 -2.23 23.06 -3.89
CA MET A 1 -2.41 21.58 -3.86
C MET A 1 -2.02 21.11 -2.47
N GLU A 2 -2.79 20.22 -1.85
CA GLU A 2 -2.47 19.70 -0.51
C GLU A 2 -1.17 18.86 -0.58
N LYS A 3 -0.30 18.98 0.43
CA LYS A 3 0.98 18.25 0.48
C LYS A 3 0.73 16.78 0.84
N ASN A 4 1.39 15.88 0.12
CA ASN A 4 1.45 14.46 0.48
C ASN A 4 2.86 14.11 1.00
N ASP A 5 2.91 13.14 1.90
CA ASP A 5 4.14 12.53 2.40
C ASP A 5 4.12 11.02 2.12
N VAL A 6 5.31 10.42 2.09
CA VAL A 6 5.46 8.97 2.11
C VAL A 6 5.17 8.49 3.53
N GLU A 7 4.35 7.46 3.63
CA GLU A 7 4.01 6.79 4.87
C GLU A 7 4.40 5.31 4.78
N HIS A 8 5.03 4.82 5.85
CA HIS A 8 5.37 3.42 6.03
C HIS A 8 4.20 2.70 6.68
N ILE A 9 3.69 1.65 6.04
CA ILE A 9 2.53 0.91 6.56
C ILE A 9 2.88 0.19 7.86
N VAL A 10 4.08 -0.39 7.94
CA VAL A 10 4.64 -0.95 9.17
C VAL A 10 5.29 0.19 9.96
N GLU A 11 4.91 0.35 11.22
CA GLU A 11 5.48 1.36 12.11
C GLU A 11 6.97 1.13 12.37
N ASP A 12 7.67 2.16 12.85
CA ASP A 12 9.09 2.07 13.17
C ASP A 12 9.32 1.47 14.57
N ASN A 13 8.92 0.21 14.75
CA ASN A 13 9.07 -0.51 16.01
C ASN A 13 9.50 -1.95 15.76
N HIS A 14 10.80 -2.17 15.59
CA HIS A 14 11.36 -3.51 15.35
C HIS A 14 11.05 -4.50 16.48
N GLU A 15 11.01 -4.06 17.75
CA GLU A 15 10.77 -4.95 18.90
C GLU A 15 9.43 -5.71 18.79
N ARG A 16 8.40 -5.08 18.21
CA ARG A 16 7.09 -5.72 17.96
C ARG A 16 7.14 -6.86 16.94
N TYR A 17 8.19 -6.91 16.13
CA TYR A 17 8.35 -7.83 15.01
C TYR A 17 9.66 -8.63 15.09
N ALA A 18 10.32 -8.67 16.25
CA ALA A 18 11.64 -9.29 16.40
C ALA A 18 11.67 -10.79 16.04
N GLU A 19 10.52 -11.47 16.10
CA GLU A 19 10.39 -12.88 15.67
C GLU A 19 10.23 -13.04 14.16
N ASP A 20 9.75 -12.00 13.46
CA ASP A 20 9.45 -12.05 12.03
C ASP A 20 10.66 -11.62 11.16
N TYR A 21 11.59 -10.83 11.72
CA TYR A 21 12.72 -10.26 10.98
C TYR A 21 14.09 -10.69 11.52
N TYR A 22 15.05 -10.81 10.63
CA TYR A 22 16.45 -11.12 10.97
C TYR A 22 17.22 -9.87 11.41
N GLY A 23 16.77 -9.25 12.49
CA GLY A 23 17.34 -8.03 13.05
C GLY A 23 16.87 -6.73 12.37
N GLU A 24 17.32 -5.62 12.94
CA GLU A 24 16.83 -4.27 12.60
C GLU A 24 17.14 -3.86 11.15
N ASP A 25 18.30 -4.24 10.61
CA ASP A 25 18.64 -3.97 9.20
C ASP A 25 17.68 -4.68 8.23
N ASN A 26 17.32 -5.93 8.54
CA ASN A 26 16.37 -6.70 7.74
C ASN A 26 14.97 -6.06 7.81
N PHE A 27 14.52 -5.67 9.01
CA PHE A 27 13.28 -4.94 9.22
C PHE A 27 13.20 -3.65 8.41
N ASN A 28 14.23 -2.80 8.51
CA ASN A 28 14.30 -1.54 7.78
C ASN A 28 14.35 -1.74 6.26
N SER A 29 15.04 -2.79 5.78
CA SER A 29 15.06 -3.14 4.36
C SER A 29 13.64 -3.47 3.85
N TYR A 30 12.87 -4.26 4.59
CA TYR A 30 11.50 -4.59 4.23
C TYR A 30 10.56 -3.38 4.29
N ARG A 31 10.66 -2.56 5.34
CA ARG A 31 9.88 -1.31 5.47
C ARG A 31 10.12 -0.35 4.31
N ASN A 32 11.32 -0.34 3.73
CA ASN A 32 11.65 0.53 2.60
C ASN A 32 11.28 -0.04 1.22
N LYS A 33 10.72 -1.26 1.14
CA LYS A 33 10.18 -1.80 -0.12
C LYS A 33 8.95 -1.01 -0.55
N ILE A 34 8.76 -0.85 -1.86
CA ILE A 34 7.61 -0.10 -2.40
C ILE A 34 6.26 -0.68 -1.95
N GLY A 35 6.17 -2.00 -1.77
CA GLY A 35 4.99 -2.68 -1.23
C GLY A 35 4.70 -2.39 0.25
N ALA A 36 5.60 -1.71 0.97
CA ALA A 36 5.41 -1.27 2.34
C ALA A 36 5.06 0.23 2.46
N LEU A 37 4.95 0.93 1.33
CA LEU A 37 4.79 2.38 1.28
C LEU A 37 3.43 2.77 0.70
N VAL A 38 2.94 3.93 1.13
CA VAL A 38 1.81 4.64 0.52
C VAL A 38 2.09 6.15 0.51
N LEU A 39 1.42 6.88 -0.38
CA LEU A 39 1.36 8.34 -0.32
C LEU A 39 0.08 8.74 0.38
N ILE A 40 0.15 9.61 1.38
CA ILE A 40 -1.03 10.14 2.08
C ILE A 40 -0.86 11.63 2.37
N LYS A 41 -1.97 12.31 2.69
CA LYS A 41 -1.97 13.73 3.05
C LYS A 41 -1.11 13.97 4.29
N SER A 42 -0.31 15.03 4.30
CA SER A 42 0.59 15.35 5.41
C SER A 42 -0.13 15.51 6.76
N GLY A 43 -1.36 16.03 6.78
CA GLY A 43 -2.18 16.13 7.99
C GLY A 43 -2.58 14.75 8.55
N THR A 44 -2.91 13.81 7.67
CA THR A 44 -3.22 12.42 8.02
C THR A 44 -1.96 11.72 8.53
N ASN A 45 -0.82 11.90 7.87
CA ASN A 45 0.45 11.27 8.26
C ASN A 45 0.85 11.62 9.70
N LYS A 46 0.73 12.90 10.06
CA LYS A 46 0.98 13.38 11.43
C LYS A 46 0.05 12.77 12.49
N SER A 47 -1.16 12.39 12.09
CA SER A 47 -2.15 11.77 12.99
C SER A 47 -1.92 10.27 13.18
N ILE A 48 -1.30 9.61 12.20
CA ILE A 48 -1.03 8.16 12.24
C ILE A 48 0.12 7.84 13.21
N GLN A 49 1.25 8.55 13.11
CA GLN A 49 2.42 8.29 13.96
C GLN A 49 2.84 6.79 13.96
N ASP A 50 3.25 6.25 15.10
CA ASP A 50 3.73 4.86 15.26
C ASP A 50 2.60 3.86 15.59
N LYS A 51 1.38 4.16 15.13
CA LYS A 51 0.23 3.27 15.30
C LYS A 51 0.45 1.95 14.55
N PRO A 52 0.02 0.81 15.11
CA PRO A 52 0.06 -0.45 14.39
C PRO A 52 -0.88 -0.43 13.18
N PHE A 53 -0.58 -1.23 12.16
CA PHE A 53 -1.34 -1.32 10.91
C PHE A 53 -2.87 -1.35 11.10
N ILE A 54 -3.36 -2.13 12.07
CA ILE A 54 -4.79 -2.28 12.32
C ILE A 54 -5.48 -0.94 12.67
N GLU A 55 -4.76 -0.06 13.36
CA GLU A 55 -5.22 1.30 13.65
C GLU A 55 -5.01 2.24 12.45
N LYS A 56 -3.91 2.07 11.69
CA LYS A 56 -3.64 2.89 10.49
C LYS A 56 -4.74 2.72 9.43
N LYS A 57 -5.33 1.52 9.31
CA LYS A 57 -6.39 1.22 8.34
C LYS A 57 -7.56 2.21 8.38
N TYR A 58 -7.95 2.70 9.56
CA TYR A 58 -9.05 3.68 9.67
C TYR A 58 -8.77 4.97 8.89
N PHE A 59 -7.50 5.39 8.82
CA PHE A 59 -7.08 6.56 8.07
C PHE A 59 -6.93 6.28 6.57
N TYR A 60 -6.66 5.03 6.20
CA TYR A 60 -6.51 4.63 4.80
C TYR A 60 -7.84 4.50 4.06
N ILE A 61 -8.93 4.14 4.75
CA ILE A 61 -10.26 3.97 4.14
C ILE A 61 -10.66 5.19 3.29
N SER A 62 -10.42 6.41 3.78
CA SER A 62 -10.79 7.66 3.10
C SER A 62 -9.62 8.35 2.37
N SER A 63 -8.56 7.60 2.08
CA SER A 63 -7.37 8.09 1.37
C SER A 63 -7.51 7.86 -0.15
N ASN A 64 -6.39 7.93 -0.89
CA ASN A 64 -6.37 7.53 -2.31
C ASN A 64 -6.57 6.02 -2.48
N PHE A 65 -6.87 5.64 -3.73
CA PHE A 65 -7.14 4.27 -4.15
C PHE A 65 -6.11 3.24 -3.65
N PHE A 66 -4.82 3.54 -3.76
CA PHE A 66 -3.76 2.58 -3.42
C PHE A 66 -3.60 2.37 -1.90
N ALA A 67 -3.87 3.41 -1.11
CA ALA A 67 -3.92 3.27 0.35
C ALA A 67 -5.23 2.60 0.79
N SER A 68 -6.37 3.02 0.23
CA SER A 68 -7.68 2.46 0.57
C SER A 68 -7.82 0.99 0.18
N SER A 69 -7.05 0.52 -0.81
CA SER A 69 -6.98 -0.90 -1.19
C SER A 69 -6.54 -1.83 -0.05
N LEU A 70 -5.91 -1.31 1.00
CA LEU A 70 -5.53 -2.07 2.18
C LEU A 70 -6.74 -2.42 3.08
N CYS A 71 -7.88 -1.77 2.86
CA CYS A 71 -9.09 -1.85 3.68
C CYS A 71 -10.21 -2.58 2.95
N GLU A 72 -11.10 -3.23 3.70
CA GLU A 72 -12.20 -4.04 3.17
C GLU A 72 -13.32 -3.17 2.58
N LEU A 73 -13.56 -2.01 3.19
CA LEU A 73 -14.73 -1.17 2.92
C LEU A 73 -14.84 -0.69 1.45
N PRO A 74 -13.76 -0.22 0.78
CA PRO A 74 -13.83 0.18 -0.62
C PRO A 74 -14.27 -0.95 -1.55
N TYR A 75 -13.85 -2.19 -1.30
CA TYR A 75 -14.28 -3.35 -2.09
C TYR A 75 -15.77 -3.67 -1.93
N VAL A 76 -16.46 -3.16 -0.92
CA VAL A 76 -17.90 -3.39 -0.75
C VAL A 76 -18.71 -2.25 -1.37
N HIS A 77 -18.29 -1.02 -1.13
CA HIS A 77 -19.11 0.17 -1.39
C HIS A 77 -18.74 0.95 -2.65
N GLU A 78 -17.51 0.82 -3.16
CA GLU A 78 -17.03 1.59 -4.31
C GLU A 78 -17.10 0.74 -5.58
N MET A 79 -18.12 1.00 -6.41
CA MET A 79 -18.33 0.28 -7.68
C MET A 79 -17.10 0.37 -8.59
N GLY A 80 -16.52 1.57 -8.71
CA GLY A 80 -15.31 1.80 -9.51
C GLY A 80 -14.09 1.02 -9.03
N PHE A 81 -14.04 0.64 -7.75
CA PHE A 81 -12.96 -0.18 -7.21
C PHE A 81 -12.99 -1.60 -7.79
N LYS A 82 -14.18 -2.21 -7.82
CA LYS A 82 -14.38 -3.53 -8.42
C LYS A 82 -14.15 -3.52 -9.92
N ASP A 83 -14.68 -2.50 -10.60
CA ASP A 83 -14.58 -2.39 -12.05
C ASP A 83 -13.12 -2.26 -12.50
N PHE A 84 -12.33 -1.42 -11.82
CA PHE A 84 -10.91 -1.25 -12.12
C PHE A 84 -10.11 -2.54 -11.94
N ILE A 85 -10.36 -3.27 -10.84
CA ILE A 85 -9.69 -4.55 -10.57
C ILE A 85 -10.03 -5.57 -11.64
N ASN A 86 -11.32 -5.72 -11.96
CA ASN A 86 -11.80 -6.70 -12.93
C ASN A 86 -11.28 -6.40 -14.34
N GLN A 87 -11.16 -5.13 -14.71
CA GLN A 87 -10.70 -4.71 -16.03
C GLN A 87 -9.21 -5.04 -16.25
N HIS A 88 -8.37 -4.85 -15.23
CA HIS A 88 -6.92 -4.96 -15.37
C HIS A 88 -6.32 -6.23 -14.78
N ASN A 89 -7.13 -7.06 -14.10
CA ASN A 89 -6.70 -8.29 -13.46
C ASN A 89 -5.50 -8.10 -12.51
N PHE A 90 -5.52 -6.98 -11.77
CA PHE A 90 -4.54 -6.70 -10.73
C PHE A 90 -4.99 -7.29 -9.39
N ASP A 91 -4.07 -7.92 -8.68
CA ASP A 91 -4.32 -8.63 -7.42
C ASP A 91 -4.47 -7.70 -6.20
N PHE A 92 -5.33 -6.68 -6.32
CA PHE A 92 -5.72 -5.85 -5.18
C PHE A 92 -6.57 -6.67 -4.21
N LYS A 93 -6.17 -6.68 -2.94
CA LYS A 93 -6.93 -7.28 -1.84
C LYS A 93 -6.77 -6.50 -0.54
N PRO A 94 -7.79 -6.52 0.34
CA PRO A 94 -7.64 -5.97 1.68
C PRO A 94 -6.74 -6.88 2.53
N TYR A 95 -6.14 -6.30 3.58
CA TYR A 95 -5.25 -7.02 4.49
C TYR A 95 -5.71 -6.88 5.94
N HIS A 96 -5.67 -7.97 6.70
CA HIS A 96 -6.02 -7.99 8.14
C HIS A 96 -4.80 -7.87 9.05
N LYS A 97 -3.64 -8.26 8.56
CA LYS A 97 -2.31 -8.07 9.16
C LYS A 97 -1.38 -7.51 8.09
N PHE A 98 -0.20 -7.05 8.48
CA PHE A 98 0.74 -6.51 7.50
C PHE A 98 2.19 -6.76 7.94
N GLY A 99 2.87 -7.64 7.23
CA GLY A 99 4.27 -7.98 7.44
C GLY A 99 4.93 -8.40 6.13
N ILE A 100 5.98 -9.22 6.23
CA ILE A 100 6.83 -9.65 5.11
C ILE A 100 6.01 -10.14 3.90
N GLN A 101 5.06 -11.04 4.13
CA GLN A 101 4.27 -11.64 3.05
C GLN A 101 3.44 -10.58 2.32
N GLU A 102 2.73 -9.72 3.07
CA GLU A 102 1.88 -8.69 2.48
C GLU A 102 2.69 -7.62 1.73
N ILE A 103 3.89 -7.31 2.22
CA ILE A 103 4.84 -6.41 1.54
C ILE A 103 5.29 -7.01 0.21
N ASP A 104 5.62 -8.30 0.17
CA ASP A 104 6.08 -8.97 -1.06
C ASP A 104 4.93 -9.06 -2.08
N GLU A 105 3.72 -9.44 -1.65
CA GLU A 105 2.52 -9.46 -2.50
C GLU A 105 2.21 -8.07 -3.09
N ARG A 106 2.29 -7.00 -2.28
CA ARG A 106 2.09 -5.64 -2.78
C ARG A 106 3.23 -5.16 -3.67
N THR A 107 4.46 -5.60 -3.43
CA THR A 107 5.60 -5.26 -4.29
C THR A 107 5.40 -5.84 -5.68
N GLU A 108 4.94 -7.09 -5.78
CA GLU A 108 4.59 -7.72 -7.06
C GLU A 108 3.42 -6.99 -7.75
N LEU A 109 2.38 -6.62 -7.00
CA LEU A 109 1.27 -5.83 -7.51
C LEU A 109 1.74 -4.51 -8.12
N VAL A 110 2.60 -3.76 -7.43
CA VAL A 110 3.15 -2.49 -7.94
C VAL A 110 4.00 -2.72 -9.19
N ALA A 111 4.78 -3.80 -9.25
CA ALA A 111 5.55 -4.16 -10.44
C ALA A 111 4.62 -4.41 -11.64
N LYS A 112 3.55 -5.20 -11.47
CA LYS A 112 2.55 -5.45 -12.53
C LYS A 112 1.87 -4.16 -12.99
N ILE A 113 1.53 -3.27 -12.06
CA ILE A 113 0.93 -1.97 -12.38
C ILE A 113 1.92 -1.10 -13.17
N ALA A 114 3.19 -1.07 -12.75
CA ALA A 114 4.24 -0.35 -13.45
C ALA A 114 4.42 -0.89 -14.88
N ASP A 115 4.53 -2.21 -15.04
CA ASP A 115 4.65 -2.86 -16.35
C ASP A 115 3.47 -2.52 -17.26
N TYR A 116 2.25 -2.42 -16.71
CA TYR A 116 1.06 -2.04 -17.46
C TYR A 116 1.02 -0.56 -17.85
N ILE A 117 1.46 0.34 -16.96
CA ILE A 117 1.51 1.79 -17.22
C ILE A 117 2.59 2.13 -18.23
N TRP A 118 3.78 1.54 -18.07
CA TRP A 118 4.95 1.78 -18.93
C TRP A 118 5.07 0.77 -20.07
N ASN A 119 4.00 0.02 -20.37
CA ASN A 119 3.96 -0.84 -21.54
C ASN A 119 4.03 0.00 -22.82
N ARG A 120 5.07 -0.21 -23.62
CA ARG A 120 5.32 0.55 -24.85
C ARG A 120 4.15 0.51 -25.84
N ASP A 121 3.56 -0.67 -26.03
CA ASP A 121 2.49 -0.86 -27.01
C ASP A 121 1.25 -0.05 -26.61
N ARG A 122 0.96 0.06 -25.31
CA ARG A 122 -0.12 0.91 -24.78
C ARG A 122 0.17 2.41 -24.90
N ILE A 123 1.42 2.83 -24.75
CA ILE A 123 1.78 4.25 -24.83
C ILE A 123 1.58 4.76 -26.26
N ILE A 124 1.89 3.95 -27.28
CA ILE A 124 1.75 4.34 -28.69
C ILE A 124 0.27 4.49 -29.12
N GLU A 125 -0.67 3.81 -28.45
CA GLU A 125 -2.11 3.93 -28.75
C GLU A 125 -2.74 5.28 -28.29
N ILE A 126 -2.04 6.04 -27.44
CA ILE A 126 -2.54 7.29 -26.85
C ILE A 126 -2.01 8.54 -27.60
N GLU A 127 -1.04 8.36 -28.49
CA GLU A 127 -0.52 9.42 -29.39
C GLU A 127 -1.31 9.51 -30.71
#